data_AF-A0A0S4N0K8-F1
#
_entry.id   AF-A0A0S4N0K8-F1
#
_cell.length_a   1.000
_cell.length_b   1.000
_cell.length_c   1.000
_cell.angle_alpha   90.00
_cell.angle_beta   90.00
_cell.angle_gamma   90.00
#
_symmetry.space_group_name_H-M   'P 1'
#
loop_
_entity.id
_entity.type
_entity.pdbx_description
1 polymer ?
#
loop_
_entity_poly.entity_id
_entity_poly.type
_entity_poly.pdbx_seq_one_letter_code
_entity_poly.pdbx_strand_id
1 'polypeptide(L)'
;MDKEKLKRDVVLVYAISLIGLLVTVVVYAGYFTPEWKRYQSEFKEYVKDKLGVEKAKVIEGGIKQIYVKELNRVDRCITCHMGYEWKGLENAPNPFKTHPKEILEKHPVSQYGCTICHGGQGYALNKEEAHGFIEHWEEPLLGKELEDIYRPPDRKVLLQMNCNICHRYDTLTPGADYINYAKKLVKEKGCRACHKINGRGGVIGPDLTYEGDKAPEQFDYSRIWGKKSVFAWHVAHFKNPKMVSPESIMPEMGFGSREAIALTLLVMSWKKVNLPPQYYPQSGTALADLPTPEELEKERQMREGEGAFFVNKGCFVCHSISVFGIESAAKIGPDLSNAVEDVPSKFGKTLENFIKEPTGTMSIVLGSQIMLTDSEKVQVVELLMKAYEKYRKQKLVSKP
;
A
#
# COMPACT_ATOMS: atom_id res chain seq x y z
N MET A 1 22.21 -18.12 69.92
CA MET A 1 21.33 -17.68 68.82
C MET A 1 21.04 -16.21 69.04
N ASP A 2 21.44 -15.35 68.12
CA ASP A 2 21.29 -13.89 68.26
C ASP A 2 19.81 -13.50 68.15
N LYS A 3 19.23 -13.07 69.28
CA LYS A 3 17.80 -12.75 69.39
C LYS A 3 17.41 -11.55 68.52
N GLU A 4 18.31 -10.59 68.34
CA GLU A 4 18.07 -9.42 67.47
C GLU A 4 18.05 -9.84 66.00
N LYS A 5 18.96 -10.74 65.62
CA LYS A 5 18.97 -11.34 64.28
C LYS A 5 17.68 -12.11 64.00
N LEU A 6 17.23 -12.94 64.95
CA LEU A 6 15.95 -13.67 64.82
C LEU A 6 14.75 -12.72 64.68
N LYS A 7 14.68 -11.67 65.49
CA LYS A 7 13.59 -10.69 65.43
C LYS A 7 13.58 -9.95 64.09
N ARG A 8 14.75 -9.55 63.59
CA ARG A 8 14.91 -8.94 62.26
C ARG A 8 14.47 -9.88 61.15
N ASP A 9 14.90 -11.14 61.20
CA ASP A 9 14.57 -12.14 60.18
C ASP A 9 13.06 -12.47 60.19
N VAL A 10 12.42 -12.54 61.36
CA VAL A 10 10.96 -12.71 61.49
C VAL A 10 10.20 -11.50 60.91
N VAL A 11 10.62 -10.27 61.23
CA VAL A 11 10.01 -9.05 60.67
C VAL A 11 10.16 -9.01 59.15
N LEU A 12 11.32 -9.40 58.62
CA LEU A 12 11.55 -9.51 57.17
C LEU A 12 10.63 -10.54 56.52
N VAL A 13 10.46 -11.72 57.12
CA VAL A 13 9.54 -12.75 56.60
C VAL A 13 8.10 -12.25 56.56
N TYR A 14 7.62 -11.59 57.62
CA TYR A 14 6.28 -11.01 57.62
C TYR A 14 6.12 -9.88 56.59
N ALA A 15 7.13 -9.02 56.44
CA ALA A 15 7.11 -7.94 55.45
C ALA A 15 7.06 -8.49 54.01
N ILE A 16 7.90 -9.47 53.69
CA ILE A 16 7.91 -10.13 52.37
C ILE A 16 6.58 -10.85 52.12
N SER A 17 6.03 -11.52 53.13
CA SER A 17 4.73 -12.21 53.01
C SER A 17 3.58 -11.24 52.76
N LEU A 18 3.59 -10.07 53.43
CA LEU A 18 2.60 -9.02 53.22
C LEU A 18 2.71 -8.41 51.82
N ILE A 19 3.94 -8.17 51.33
CA ILE A 19 4.18 -7.72 49.96
C ILE A 19 3.67 -8.76 48.97
N GLY A 20 3.97 -10.05 49.18
CA GLY A 20 3.48 -11.14 48.35
C GLY A 20 1.95 -11.22 48.31
N LEU A 21 1.28 -11.05 49.46
CA LEU A 21 -0.18 -11.00 49.54
C LEU A 21 -0.74 -9.79 48.78
N LEU A 22 -0.18 -8.60 48.99
CA LEU A 22 -0.60 -7.38 48.29
C LEU A 22 -0.46 -7.51 46.77
N VAL A 23 0.68 -8.03 46.29
CA VAL A 23 0.90 -8.31 44.87
C VAL A 23 -0.15 -9.30 44.35
N THR A 24 -0.43 -10.36 45.10
CA THR A 24 -1.44 -11.36 44.71
C THR A 24 -2.83 -10.73 44.62
N VAL A 25 -3.22 -9.90 45.59
CA VAL A 25 -4.51 -9.20 45.58
C VAL A 25 -4.60 -8.25 44.39
N VAL A 26 -3.55 -7.49 44.09
CA VAL A 26 -3.52 -6.57 42.93
C VAL A 26 -3.63 -7.33 41.61
N VAL A 27 -2.88 -8.42 41.45
CA VAL A 27 -2.95 -9.28 40.25
C VAL A 27 -4.34 -9.92 40.11
N TYR A 28 -4.88 -10.45 41.20
CA TYR A 28 -6.22 -11.05 41.21
C TYR A 28 -7.28 -10.00 40.88
N ALA A 29 -7.24 -8.82 41.49
CA ALA A 29 -8.16 -7.72 41.17
C ALA A 29 -8.09 -7.36 39.68
N GLY A 30 -6.89 -7.17 39.13
CA GLY A 30 -6.69 -6.88 37.71
C GLY A 30 -7.25 -7.97 36.78
N TYR A 31 -7.08 -9.24 37.13
CA TYR A 31 -7.61 -10.37 36.37
C TYR A 31 -9.15 -10.39 36.35
N PHE A 32 -9.80 -10.06 37.47
CA PHE A 32 -11.26 -10.05 37.57
C PHE A 32 -11.91 -8.74 37.07
N THR A 33 -11.14 -7.68 36.87
CA THR A 33 -11.59 -6.40 36.29
C THR A 33 -10.88 -6.08 34.97
N PRO A 34 -10.98 -6.94 33.93
CA PRO A 34 -10.36 -6.67 32.65
C PRO A 34 -10.96 -5.43 32.00
N GLU A 35 -10.15 -4.72 31.20
CA GLU A 35 -10.48 -3.40 30.65
C GLU A 35 -11.81 -3.37 29.89
N TRP A 36 -12.14 -4.41 29.11
CA TRP A 36 -13.39 -4.48 28.37
C TRP A 36 -14.65 -4.37 29.26
N LYS A 37 -14.62 -4.83 30.52
CA LYS A 37 -15.78 -4.70 31.44
C LYS A 37 -16.08 -3.24 31.76
N ARG A 38 -15.03 -2.42 31.83
CA ARG A 38 -15.16 -0.96 32.03
C ARG A 38 -15.88 -0.34 30.85
N TYR A 39 -15.44 -0.64 29.61
CA TYR A 39 -16.11 -0.15 28.40
C TYR A 39 -17.57 -0.58 28.32
N GLN A 40 -17.90 -1.81 28.74
CA GLN A 40 -19.29 -2.27 28.73
C GLN A 40 -20.17 -1.57 29.76
N SER A 41 -19.62 -1.32 30.95
CA SER A 41 -20.30 -0.56 32.00
C SER A 41 -20.54 0.89 31.55
N GLU A 42 -19.52 1.55 31.01
CA GLU A 42 -19.61 2.91 30.49
C GLU A 42 -20.61 3.03 29.34
N PHE A 43 -20.65 2.06 28.41
CA PHE A 43 -21.65 2.06 27.33
C PHE A 43 -23.07 1.92 27.87
N LYS A 44 -23.29 1.03 28.85
CA LYS A 44 -24.61 0.83 29.46
C LYS A 44 -25.12 2.09 30.16
N GLU A 45 -24.23 2.78 30.86
CA GLU A 45 -24.51 4.09 31.46
C GLU A 45 -24.81 5.14 30.38
N TYR A 46 -23.99 5.20 29.33
CA TYR A 46 -24.20 6.13 28.21
C TYR A 46 -25.56 5.92 27.52
N VAL A 47 -25.93 4.67 27.24
CA VAL A 47 -27.24 4.33 26.65
C VAL A 47 -28.38 4.66 27.62
N LYS A 48 -28.22 4.40 28.92
CA LYS A 48 -29.22 4.75 29.94
C LYS A 48 -29.50 6.25 29.94
N ASP A 49 -28.45 7.06 29.88
CA ASP A 49 -28.55 8.52 29.95
C ASP A 49 -29.07 9.14 28.64
N LYS A 50 -28.68 8.60 27.48
CA LYS A 50 -29.03 9.18 26.17
C LYS A 50 -30.29 8.59 25.55
N LEU A 51 -30.55 7.30 25.76
CA LEU A 51 -31.61 6.56 25.09
C LEU A 51 -32.64 5.95 26.05
N GLY A 52 -32.41 6.05 27.37
CA GLY A 52 -33.33 5.63 28.42
C GLY A 52 -33.04 4.27 29.03
N VAL A 53 -33.60 4.05 30.22
CA VAL A 53 -33.34 2.87 31.07
C VAL A 53 -33.72 1.56 30.38
N GLU A 54 -34.83 1.52 29.64
CA GLU A 54 -35.31 0.30 28.98
C GLU A 54 -34.33 -0.20 27.91
N LYS A 55 -33.73 0.71 27.14
CA LYS A 55 -32.69 0.35 26.17
C LYS A 55 -31.38 -0.08 26.83
N ALA A 56 -31.06 0.43 28.01
CA ALA A 56 -29.88 0.00 28.75
C ALA A 56 -30.03 -1.40 29.38
N LYS A 57 -31.26 -1.82 29.73
CA LYS A 57 -31.54 -3.13 30.34
C LYS A 57 -31.27 -4.29 29.37
N VAL A 58 -31.48 -4.09 28.07
CA VAL A 58 -31.28 -5.13 27.04
C VAL A 58 -29.81 -5.31 26.64
N ILE A 59 -28.89 -4.48 27.15
CA ILE A 59 -27.46 -4.61 26.87
C ILE A 59 -26.91 -5.80 27.63
N GLU A 60 -26.52 -6.83 26.88
CA GLU A 60 -25.82 -8.00 27.39
C GLU A 60 -24.32 -7.74 27.52
N GLY A 61 -23.78 -8.02 28.70
CA GLY A 61 -22.34 -8.02 28.91
C GLY A 61 -21.66 -9.30 28.42
N GLY A 62 -20.33 -9.33 28.54
CA GLY A 62 -19.49 -10.47 28.20
C GLY A 62 -18.71 -10.28 26.91
N ILE A 63 -17.73 -11.16 26.69
CA ILE A 63 -16.91 -11.14 25.48
C ILE A 63 -17.77 -11.53 24.29
N LYS A 64 -17.80 -10.68 23.27
CA LYS A 64 -18.49 -10.93 22.00
C LYS A 64 -17.42 -11.23 20.94
N GLN A 65 -17.62 -12.31 20.19
CA GLN A 65 -16.68 -12.76 19.18
C GLN A 65 -17.39 -13.02 17.85
N ILE A 66 -16.85 -12.45 16.79
CA ILE A 66 -17.19 -12.77 15.41
C ILE A 66 -16.07 -13.67 14.89
N TYR A 67 -16.43 -14.84 14.39
CA TYR A 67 -15.50 -15.74 13.72
C TYR A 67 -15.91 -15.88 12.27
N VAL A 68 -15.07 -15.34 11.38
CA VAL A 68 -15.23 -15.45 9.93
C VAL A 68 -14.23 -16.48 9.44
N LYS A 69 -14.69 -17.73 9.33
CA LYS A 69 -13.86 -18.87 8.97
C LYS A 69 -13.22 -18.68 7.59
N GLU A 70 -13.99 -18.16 6.66
CA GLU A 70 -13.65 -17.91 5.26
C GLU A 70 -12.48 -16.93 5.10
N LEU A 71 -12.37 -15.97 6.01
CA LEU A 71 -11.31 -14.97 6.03
C LEU A 71 -10.19 -15.33 7.02
N ASN A 72 -10.31 -16.46 7.73
CA ASN A 72 -9.46 -16.83 8.85
C ASN A 72 -9.32 -15.68 9.87
N ARG A 73 -10.42 -15.00 10.19
CA ARG A 73 -10.44 -13.85 11.11
C ARG A 73 -11.28 -14.15 12.34
N VAL A 74 -10.72 -13.84 13.50
CA VAL A 74 -11.43 -13.75 14.77
C VAL A 74 -11.40 -12.29 15.19
N ASP A 75 -12.56 -11.77 15.57
CA ASP A 75 -12.74 -10.36 15.92
C ASP A 75 -13.57 -10.23 17.20
N ARG A 76 -13.01 -9.53 18.19
CA ARG A 76 -13.66 -9.22 19.46
C ARG A 76 -13.86 -7.72 19.67
N CYS A 77 -13.65 -6.90 18.65
CA CYS A 77 -13.75 -5.44 18.74
C CYS A 77 -15.13 -4.99 19.23
N ILE A 78 -16.19 -5.68 18.82
CA ILE A 78 -17.57 -5.43 19.27
C ILE A 78 -17.81 -5.68 20.77
N THR A 79 -16.85 -6.29 21.48
CA THR A 79 -16.89 -6.39 22.95
C THR A 79 -16.83 -5.00 23.60
N CYS A 80 -16.03 -4.09 23.05
CA CYS A 80 -15.90 -2.71 23.52
C CYS A 80 -16.70 -1.73 22.64
N HIS A 81 -16.77 -1.99 21.34
CA HIS A 81 -17.45 -1.15 20.34
C HIS A 81 -18.93 -1.52 20.19
N MET A 82 -19.67 -1.66 21.29
CA MET A 82 -21.05 -2.17 21.24
C MET A 82 -22.05 -1.26 20.51
N GLY A 83 -21.71 0.01 20.33
CA GLY A 83 -22.57 0.99 19.65
C GLY A 83 -22.61 0.86 18.12
N TYR A 84 -21.80 -0.02 17.53
CA TYR A 84 -21.54 -0.06 16.08
C TYR A 84 -22.82 -0.14 15.21
N GLU A 85 -23.87 -0.83 15.66
CA GLU A 85 -25.15 -0.97 14.95
C GLU A 85 -26.33 -0.23 15.62
N TRP A 86 -26.09 0.56 16.66
CA TRP A 86 -27.16 1.19 17.44
C TRP A 86 -27.76 2.41 16.75
N LYS A 87 -29.08 2.47 16.60
CA LYS A 87 -29.77 3.68 16.12
C LYS A 87 -29.77 4.78 17.20
N GLY A 88 -29.35 5.99 16.84
CA GLY A 88 -29.33 7.16 17.73
C GLY A 88 -27.99 7.44 18.41
N LEU A 89 -26.93 6.69 18.08
CA LEU A 89 -25.56 6.90 18.58
C LEU A 89 -24.60 7.39 17.47
N GLU A 90 -25.15 7.93 16.37
CA GLU A 90 -24.37 8.37 15.20
C GLU A 90 -23.40 9.53 15.54
N ASN A 91 -23.72 10.30 16.58
CA ASN A 91 -22.90 11.41 17.10
C ASN A 91 -22.22 11.08 18.44
N ALA A 92 -22.29 9.84 18.91
CA ALA A 92 -21.64 9.43 20.15
C ALA A 92 -20.09 9.45 20.01
N PRO A 93 -19.35 9.62 21.12
CA PRO A 93 -17.90 9.47 21.10
C PRO A 93 -17.50 8.01 20.84
N ASN A 94 -16.32 7.79 20.27
CA ASN A 94 -15.73 6.45 20.24
C ASN A 94 -15.45 5.97 21.68
N PRO A 95 -15.68 4.69 22.02
CA PRO A 95 -16.02 3.58 21.12
C PRO A 95 -17.54 3.35 20.91
N PHE A 96 -18.42 4.22 21.43
CA PHE A 96 -19.88 4.02 21.44
C PHE A 96 -20.59 4.48 20.16
N LYS A 97 -19.84 4.98 19.19
CA LYS A 97 -20.35 5.57 17.97
C LYS A 97 -20.93 4.52 17.01
N THR A 98 -22.09 4.82 16.43
CA THR A 98 -22.69 4.02 15.36
C THR A 98 -21.88 4.12 14.08
N HIS A 99 -21.80 3.01 13.35
CA HIS A 99 -21.18 2.94 12.04
C HIS A 99 -22.05 3.63 10.95
N PRO A 100 -21.45 4.20 9.90
CA PRO A 100 -22.19 4.55 8.67
C PRO A 100 -22.94 3.34 8.12
N LYS A 101 -24.21 3.53 7.75
CA LYS A 101 -25.12 2.43 7.35
C LYS A 101 -24.79 1.89 5.96
N GLU A 102 -24.46 2.79 5.05
CA GLU A 102 -24.30 2.51 3.62
C GLU A 102 -23.22 1.45 3.35
N ILE A 103 -22.17 1.43 4.20
CA ILE A 103 -21.08 0.48 4.08
C ILE A 103 -21.40 -0.86 4.76
N LEU A 104 -22.11 -0.86 5.91
CA LEU A 104 -22.48 -2.11 6.60
C LEU A 104 -23.60 -2.88 5.87
N GLU A 105 -24.46 -2.18 5.14
CA GLU A 105 -25.44 -2.82 4.24
C GLU A 105 -24.76 -3.69 3.19
N LYS A 106 -23.55 -3.31 2.75
CA LYS A 106 -22.75 -4.05 1.77
C LYS A 106 -21.68 -4.95 2.41
N HIS A 107 -21.25 -4.61 3.62
CA HIS A 107 -20.18 -5.27 4.37
C HIS A 107 -20.64 -5.54 5.81
N PRO A 108 -21.60 -6.46 6.03
CA PRO A 108 -22.09 -6.74 7.36
C PRO A 108 -20.95 -7.27 8.24
N VAL A 109 -20.77 -6.70 9.44
CA VAL A 109 -19.65 -7.05 10.33
C VAL A 109 -19.68 -8.53 10.71
N SER A 110 -20.87 -9.14 10.78
CA SER A 110 -21.04 -10.57 11.03
C SER A 110 -20.39 -11.48 9.97
N GLN A 111 -20.15 -10.99 8.75
CA GLN A 111 -19.54 -11.75 7.65
C GLN A 111 -18.10 -11.34 7.34
N TYR A 112 -17.66 -10.17 7.80
CA TYR A 112 -16.35 -9.59 7.48
C TYR A 112 -15.43 -9.43 8.70
N GLY A 113 -16.01 -9.19 9.88
CA GLY A 113 -15.28 -8.69 11.05
C GLY A 113 -14.91 -7.20 10.90
N CYS A 114 -14.39 -6.60 11.96
CA CYS A 114 -13.89 -5.22 11.97
C CYS A 114 -12.45 -5.14 11.44
N THR A 115 -11.59 -6.10 11.81
CA THR A 115 -10.16 -6.05 11.50
C THR A 115 -9.85 -6.15 10.01
N ILE A 116 -10.72 -6.75 9.20
CA ILE A 116 -10.49 -6.83 7.74
C ILE A 116 -10.48 -5.45 7.10
N CYS A 117 -11.31 -4.53 7.61
CA CYS A 117 -11.36 -3.15 7.16
C CYS A 117 -10.36 -2.29 7.94
N HIS A 118 -10.37 -2.41 9.27
CA HIS A 118 -9.69 -1.47 10.16
C HIS A 118 -8.27 -1.86 10.55
N GLY A 119 -7.83 -3.11 10.33
CA GLY A 119 -6.63 -3.65 10.97
C GLY A 119 -6.84 -3.86 12.47
N GLY A 120 -5.75 -3.90 13.22
CA GLY A 120 -5.72 -4.23 14.65
C GLY A 120 -5.63 -5.73 14.90
N GLN A 121 -5.69 -6.10 16.18
CA GLN A 121 -5.62 -7.48 16.67
C GLN A 121 -6.98 -7.92 17.20
N GLY A 122 -7.68 -8.76 16.43
CA GLY A 122 -9.05 -9.15 16.75
C GLY A 122 -9.19 -10.08 17.95
N TYR A 123 -8.13 -10.74 18.42
CA TYR A 123 -8.18 -11.60 19.62
C TYR A 123 -8.13 -10.83 20.94
N ALA A 124 -7.62 -9.60 20.91
CA ALA A 124 -7.33 -8.83 22.12
C ALA A 124 -8.59 -8.27 22.77
N LEU A 125 -8.48 -7.99 24.07
CA LEU A 125 -9.57 -7.52 24.93
C LEU A 125 -9.22 -6.25 25.72
N ASN A 126 -8.07 -5.65 25.42
CA ASN A 126 -7.62 -4.35 25.91
C ASN A 126 -7.29 -3.45 24.72
N LYS A 127 -7.30 -2.15 24.94
CA LYS A 127 -7.15 -1.16 23.86
C LYS A 127 -5.81 -1.29 23.14
N GLU A 128 -4.72 -1.39 23.91
CA GLU A 128 -3.36 -1.35 23.37
C GLU A 128 -3.08 -2.51 22.41
N GLU A 129 -3.36 -3.74 22.85
CA GLU A 129 -3.21 -4.93 22.03
C GLU A 129 -4.21 -4.92 20.88
N ALA A 130 -5.49 -4.61 21.12
CA ALA A 130 -6.52 -4.64 20.05
C ALA A 130 -6.25 -3.63 18.95
N HIS A 131 -5.68 -2.48 19.27
CA HIS A 131 -5.27 -1.50 18.28
C HIS A 131 -3.94 -1.87 17.61
N GLY A 132 -3.23 -2.89 18.09
CA GLY A 132 -2.08 -3.47 17.42
C GLY A 132 -0.81 -2.61 17.46
N PHE A 133 -0.68 -1.69 18.43
CA PHE A 133 0.54 -0.91 18.64
C PHE A 133 1.54 -1.62 19.56
N ILE A 134 1.59 -2.94 19.45
CA ILE A 134 2.47 -3.82 20.25
C ILE A 134 3.65 -4.30 19.40
N GLU A 135 4.71 -4.70 20.08
CA GLU A 135 5.90 -5.24 19.42
C GLU A 135 5.54 -6.47 18.56
N HIS A 136 6.11 -6.54 17.35
CA HIS A 136 5.89 -7.61 16.37
C HIS A 136 4.48 -7.74 15.77
N TRP A 137 3.55 -6.82 16.04
CA TRP A 137 2.27 -6.80 15.33
C TRP A 137 2.34 -5.90 14.09
N GLU A 138 2.09 -6.49 12.92
CA GLU A 138 2.31 -5.82 11.63
C GLU A 138 1.06 -5.14 11.04
N GLU A 139 -0.12 -5.43 11.59
CA GLU A 139 -1.41 -4.88 11.12
C GLU A 139 -2.05 -4.01 12.21
N PRO A 140 -1.46 -2.87 12.61
CA PRO A 140 -2.08 -1.97 13.57
C PRO A 140 -3.41 -1.39 13.05
N LEU A 141 -4.21 -0.86 13.97
CA LEU A 141 -5.45 -0.18 13.66
C LEU A 141 -5.17 1.05 12.78
N LEU A 142 -5.79 1.08 11.60
CA LEU A 142 -5.75 2.16 10.61
C LEU A 142 -6.62 3.34 11.04
N GLY A 143 -6.41 3.82 12.27
CA GLY A 143 -7.17 4.87 12.91
C GLY A 143 -6.30 6.06 13.33
N LYS A 144 -6.84 6.82 14.29
CA LYS A 144 -6.30 8.11 14.74
C LYS A 144 -4.80 8.08 15.08
N GLU A 145 -4.34 7.04 15.77
CA GLU A 145 -2.94 6.94 16.20
C GLU A 145 -1.97 6.93 15.00
N LEU A 146 -2.28 6.21 13.90
CA LEU A 146 -1.47 6.27 12.67
C LEU A 146 -1.71 7.55 11.86
N GLU A 147 -2.92 8.11 11.89
CA GLU A 147 -3.20 9.41 11.27
C GLU A 147 -2.38 10.53 11.92
N ASP A 148 -2.22 10.52 13.24
CA ASP A 148 -1.42 11.51 13.97
C ASP A 148 0.08 11.36 13.67
N ILE A 149 0.54 10.13 13.40
CA ILE A 149 1.92 9.81 13.01
C ILE A 149 2.22 10.28 11.58
N TYR A 150 1.40 9.87 10.61
CA TYR A 150 1.68 10.12 9.18
C TYR A 150 1.10 11.44 8.68
N ARG A 151 0.18 12.04 9.45
CA ARG A 151 -0.53 13.28 9.13
C ARG A 151 -1.03 13.30 7.68
N PRO A 152 -1.81 12.29 7.27
CA PRO A 152 -2.36 12.30 5.93
C PRO A 152 -3.30 13.51 5.75
N PRO A 153 -3.45 14.00 4.51
CA PRO A 153 -4.34 15.12 4.19
C PRO A 153 -5.82 14.87 4.54
N ASP A 154 -6.25 13.61 4.63
CA ASP A 154 -7.61 13.24 5.06
C ASP A 154 -7.58 12.16 6.15
N ARG A 155 -8.47 12.30 7.14
CA ARG A 155 -8.67 11.30 8.20
C ARG A 155 -9.40 10.10 7.58
N LYS A 156 -9.02 8.88 7.97
CA LYS A 156 -9.46 7.58 7.41
C LYS A 156 -8.84 7.19 6.07
N VAL A 157 -7.88 7.95 5.54
CA VAL A 157 -7.25 7.58 4.26
C VAL A 157 -6.58 6.20 4.31
N LEU A 158 -5.98 5.86 5.45
CA LEU A 158 -5.26 4.61 5.63
C LEU A 158 -6.18 3.39 5.48
N LEU A 159 -7.42 3.50 5.97
CA LEU A 159 -8.45 2.47 5.87
C LEU A 159 -8.69 2.02 4.42
N GLN A 160 -8.55 2.93 3.46
CA GLN A 160 -8.81 2.63 2.05
C GLN A 160 -7.86 1.57 1.49
N MET A 161 -6.67 1.38 2.09
CA MET A 161 -5.75 0.28 1.76
C MET A 161 -6.47 -1.07 1.81
N ASN A 162 -7.31 -1.28 2.81
CA ASN A 162 -7.99 -2.54 3.02
C ASN A 162 -9.21 -2.75 2.12
N CYS A 163 -9.77 -1.68 1.51
CA CYS A 163 -10.80 -1.85 0.48
C CYS A 163 -10.27 -2.66 -0.71
N ASN A 164 -8.99 -2.47 -1.04
CA ASN A 164 -8.39 -3.10 -2.22
C ASN A 164 -8.03 -4.58 -2.02
N ILE A 165 -8.23 -5.14 -0.81
CA ILE A 165 -8.18 -6.58 -0.54
C ILE A 165 -9.22 -7.32 -1.41
N CYS A 166 -10.47 -6.83 -1.41
CA CYS A 166 -11.55 -7.41 -2.23
C CYS A 166 -11.71 -6.66 -3.57
N HIS A 167 -11.51 -5.34 -3.57
CA HIS A 167 -11.78 -4.48 -4.73
C HIS A 167 -10.55 -4.28 -5.64
N ARG A 168 -9.59 -5.22 -5.65
CA ARG A 168 -8.30 -5.08 -6.35
C ARG A 168 -8.43 -4.67 -7.81
N TYR A 169 -9.36 -5.29 -8.52
CA TYR A 169 -9.53 -5.15 -9.97
C TYR A 169 -10.65 -4.20 -10.38
N ASP A 170 -11.38 -3.64 -9.42
CA ASP A 170 -12.39 -2.64 -9.71
C ASP A 170 -11.76 -1.41 -10.35
N THR A 171 -12.39 -0.88 -11.39
CA THR A 171 -12.00 0.42 -11.96
C THR A 171 -12.29 1.56 -10.99
N LEU A 172 -13.41 1.47 -10.26
CA LEU A 172 -13.84 2.46 -9.30
C LEU A 172 -14.51 1.78 -8.09
N THR A 173 -14.00 2.08 -6.90
CA THR A 173 -14.53 1.58 -5.62
C THR A 173 -15.11 2.76 -4.82
N PRO A 174 -16.43 2.85 -4.62
CA PRO A 174 -17.03 3.94 -3.85
C PRO A 174 -16.46 4.04 -2.43
N GLY A 175 -16.08 5.25 -2.00
CA GLY A 175 -15.49 5.51 -0.68
C GLY A 175 -13.97 5.24 -0.58
N ALA A 176 -13.33 4.77 -1.66
CA ALA A 176 -11.89 4.51 -1.72
C ALA A 176 -11.17 5.48 -2.68
N ASP A 177 -11.41 6.79 -2.53
CA ASP A 177 -10.95 7.82 -3.45
C ASP A 177 -9.43 7.84 -3.70
N TYR A 178 -8.61 7.55 -2.69
CA TYR A 178 -7.15 7.46 -2.84
C TYR A 178 -6.73 6.20 -3.59
N ILE A 179 -7.40 5.07 -3.38
CA ILE A 179 -7.16 3.86 -4.16
C ILE A 179 -7.54 4.08 -5.63
N ASN A 180 -8.70 4.69 -5.88
CA ASN A 180 -9.15 5.02 -7.23
C ASN A 180 -8.17 5.97 -7.92
N TYR A 181 -7.73 7.00 -7.21
CA TYR A 181 -6.74 7.94 -7.71
C TYR A 181 -5.39 7.26 -8.00
N ALA A 182 -4.92 6.39 -7.12
CA ALA A 182 -3.70 5.63 -7.32
C ALA A 182 -3.78 4.68 -8.52
N LYS A 183 -4.90 3.96 -8.70
CA LYS A 183 -5.14 3.12 -9.88
C LYS A 183 -5.06 3.92 -11.18
N LYS A 184 -5.63 5.14 -11.18
CA LYS A 184 -5.52 6.09 -12.30
C LYS A 184 -4.05 6.50 -12.53
N LEU A 185 -3.31 6.87 -11.49
CA LEU A 185 -1.89 7.23 -11.59
C LEU A 185 -1.05 6.09 -12.14
N VAL A 186 -1.28 4.84 -11.71
CA VAL A 186 -0.56 3.66 -12.24
C VAL A 186 -0.69 3.55 -13.76
N LYS A 187 -1.88 3.85 -14.31
CA LYS A 187 -2.13 3.89 -15.75
C LYS A 187 -1.49 5.11 -16.41
N GLU A 188 -1.76 6.32 -15.90
CA GLU A 188 -1.33 7.57 -16.52
C GLU A 188 0.18 7.79 -16.49
N LYS A 189 0.85 7.30 -15.44
CA LYS A 189 2.31 7.40 -15.27
C LYS A 189 3.05 6.21 -15.87
N GLY A 190 2.33 5.27 -16.48
CA GLY A 190 2.93 4.13 -17.15
C GLY A 190 3.73 3.22 -16.22
N CYS A 191 3.32 3.04 -14.96
CA CYS A 191 4.09 2.25 -13.99
C CYS A 191 4.36 0.82 -14.49
N ARG A 192 3.42 0.24 -15.26
CA ARG A 192 3.54 -1.08 -15.90
C ARG A 192 4.60 -1.15 -17.00
N ALA A 193 5.09 -0.02 -17.52
CA ALA A 193 6.16 -0.03 -18.50
C ALA A 193 7.44 -0.64 -17.88
N CYS A 194 7.73 -0.28 -16.63
CA CYS A 194 8.90 -0.79 -15.91
C CYS A 194 8.56 -1.96 -14.99
N HIS A 195 7.45 -1.89 -14.26
CA HIS A 195 7.08 -2.84 -13.23
C HIS A 195 6.11 -3.90 -13.73
N LYS A 196 6.24 -5.11 -13.18
CA LYS A 196 5.18 -6.12 -13.27
C LYS A 196 4.13 -5.85 -12.18
N ILE A 197 2.87 -5.84 -12.56
CA ILE A 197 1.70 -5.65 -11.68
C ILE A 197 0.63 -6.64 -12.16
N ASN A 198 0.11 -7.47 -11.25
CA ASN A 198 -0.88 -8.50 -11.58
C ASN A 198 -0.41 -9.45 -12.71
N GLY A 199 0.89 -9.76 -12.74
CA GLY A 199 1.47 -10.61 -13.79
C GLY A 199 1.69 -9.93 -15.14
N ARG A 200 1.33 -8.65 -15.31
CA ARG A 200 1.51 -7.87 -16.55
C ARG A 200 2.51 -6.73 -16.38
N GLY A 201 3.19 -6.36 -17.46
CA GLY A 201 4.09 -5.21 -17.49
C GLY A 201 5.56 -5.59 -17.68
N GLY A 202 6.45 -4.65 -17.37
CA GLY A 202 7.89 -4.76 -17.58
C GLY A 202 8.63 -5.58 -16.51
N VAL A 203 9.91 -5.81 -16.78
CA VAL A 203 10.86 -6.51 -15.89
C VAL A 203 12.06 -5.64 -15.51
N ILE A 204 12.02 -4.35 -15.88
CA ILE A 204 13.07 -3.38 -15.57
C ILE A 204 13.02 -2.99 -14.09
N GLY A 205 11.82 -2.76 -13.57
CA GLY A 205 11.55 -2.59 -12.15
C GLY A 205 11.16 -3.91 -11.49
N PRO A 206 11.18 -3.97 -10.14
CA PRO A 206 10.70 -5.14 -9.40
C PRO A 206 9.23 -5.43 -9.68
N ASP A 207 8.85 -6.71 -9.51
CA ASP A 207 7.46 -7.14 -9.53
C ASP A 207 6.74 -6.61 -8.29
N LEU A 208 5.73 -5.76 -8.51
CA LEU A 208 4.92 -5.15 -7.47
C LEU A 208 3.62 -5.91 -7.21
N THR A 209 3.39 -7.04 -7.90
CA THR A 209 2.14 -7.81 -7.78
C THR A 209 1.80 -8.16 -6.34
N TYR A 210 2.81 -8.38 -5.50
CA TYR A 210 2.63 -8.71 -4.09
C TYR A 210 3.50 -7.84 -3.18
N GLU A 211 3.70 -6.58 -3.54
CA GLU A 211 4.57 -5.67 -2.76
C GLU A 211 4.11 -5.52 -1.31
N GLY A 212 2.80 -5.57 -1.07
CA GLY A 212 2.22 -5.49 0.28
C GLY A 212 2.52 -6.70 1.18
N ASP A 213 3.01 -7.81 0.64
CA ASP A 213 3.41 -9.00 1.41
C ASP A 213 4.84 -8.92 1.95
N LYS A 214 5.61 -7.89 1.60
CA LYS A 214 6.99 -7.77 2.08
C LYS A 214 7.04 -7.46 3.58
N ALA A 215 7.87 -8.21 4.28
CA ALA A 215 8.10 -8.04 5.71
C ALA A 215 8.86 -6.72 5.99
N PRO A 216 8.64 -6.07 7.15
CA PRO A 216 9.30 -4.81 7.49
C PRO A 216 10.83 -4.84 7.41
N GLU A 217 11.48 -5.98 7.66
CA GLU A 217 12.94 -6.17 7.63
C GLU A 217 13.52 -6.09 6.22
N GLN A 218 12.68 -6.21 5.18
CA GLN A 218 13.12 -6.12 3.78
C GLN A 218 13.37 -4.68 3.31
N PHE A 219 13.10 -3.68 4.16
CA PHE A 219 13.21 -2.26 3.83
C PHE A 219 14.32 -1.59 4.64
N ASP A 220 15.15 -0.77 3.96
CA ASP A 220 16.16 0.04 4.64
C ASP A 220 15.55 1.35 5.18
N TYR A 221 15.48 1.47 6.51
CA TYR A 221 14.99 2.66 7.20
C TYR A 221 16.09 3.63 7.63
N SER A 222 17.37 3.39 7.26
CA SER A 222 18.51 4.20 7.71
C SER A 222 18.39 5.68 7.35
N ARG A 223 17.67 5.98 6.27
CA ARG A 223 17.47 7.34 5.73
C ARG A 223 16.06 7.89 5.95
N ILE A 224 15.25 7.22 6.77
CA ILE A 224 13.91 7.66 7.15
C ILE A 224 13.96 8.39 8.48
N TRP A 225 13.52 9.65 8.46
CA TRP A 225 13.41 10.50 9.64
C TRP A 225 12.03 10.33 10.30
N GLY A 226 11.98 10.40 11.64
CA GLY A 226 10.75 10.21 12.41
C GLY A 226 10.42 8.74 12.69
N LYS A 227 9.12 8.39 12.70
CA LYS A 227 8.70 7.00 12.97
C LYS A 227 8.98 6.10 11.76
N LYS A 228 9.93 5.19 11.92
CA LYS A 228 10.29 4.18 10.91
C LYS A 228 9.14 3.22 10.71
N SER A 229 8.76 3.01 9.45
CA SER A 229 7.67 2.13 9.05
C SER A 229 7.72 1.85 7.54
N VAL A 230 7.14 0.72 7.13
CA VAL A 230 6.97 0.36 5.71
C VAL A 230 6.19 1.46 4.96
N PHE A 231 5.17 2.04 5.60
CA PHE A 231 4.40 3.14 5.02
C PHE A 231 5.25 4.38 4.75
N ALA A 232 6.05 4.84 5.74
CA ALA A 232 6.93 5.99 5.55
C ALA A 232 8.00 5.73 4.50
N TRP A 233 8.50 4.49 4.41
CA TRP A 233 9.47 4.08 3.38
C TRP A 233 8.89 4.23 1.98
N HIS A 234 7.68 3.71 1.73
CA HIS A 234 7.03 3.81 0.41
C HIS A 234 6.71 5.26 0.03
N VAL A 235 6.23 6.08 0.98
CA VAL A 235 5.99 7.51 0.72
C VAL A 235 7.30 8.22 0.34
N ALA A 236 8.39 7.93 1.04
CA ALA A 236 9.70 8.46 0.72
C ALA A 236 10.22 7.95 -0.64
N HIS A 237 10.03 6.66 -0.93
CA HIS A 237 10.41 6.05 -2.21
C HIS A 237 9.69 6.73 -3.39
N PHE A 238 8.37 6.93 -3.32
CA PHE A 238 7.64 7.61 -4.40
C PHE A 238 8.06 9.07 -4.60
N LYS A 239 8.52 9.74 -3.54
CA LYS A 239 9.04 11.12 -3.65
C LYS A 239 10.46 11.17 -4.19
N ASN A 240 11.33 10.30 -3.70
CA ASN A 240 12.73 10.22 -4.08
C ASN A 240 13.22 8.76 -3.95
N PRO A 241 13.17 7.96 -5.03
CA PRO A 241 13.56 6.55 -4.98
C PRO A 241 15.01 6.35 -4.51
N LYS A 242 15.93 7.22 -4.96
CA LYS A 242 17.36 7.16 -4.62
C LYS A 242 17.65 7.50 -3.16
N MET A 243 16.73 8.19 -2.48
CA MET A 243 16.87 8.46 -1.06
C MET A 243 16.89 7.16 -0.26
N VAL A 244 15.95 6.25 -0.53
CA VAL A 244 15.78 5.01 0.26
C VAL A 244 16.36 3.78 -0.42
N SER A 245 16.66 3.87 -1.71
CA SER A 245 17.33 2.84 -2.50
C SER A 245 18.38 3.53 -3.39
N PRO A 246 19.62 3.75 -2.91
CA PRO A 246 20.64 4.55 -3.60
C PRO A 246 20.94 4.11 -5.04
N GLU A 247 20.84 2.81 -5.32
CA GLU A 247 21.07 2.21 -6.64
C GLU A 247 19.80 2.18 -7.52
N SER A 248 18.71 2.81 -7.07
CA SER A 248 17.46 2.80 -7.82
C SER A 248 17.61 3.51 -9.16
N ILE A 249 17.23 2.78 -10.21
CA ILE A 249 17.06 3.31 -11.57
C ILE A 249 15.66 3.89 -11.79
N MET A 250 14.76 3.80 -10.81
CA MET A 250 13.45 4.44 -10.88
C MET A 250 13.65 5.97 -10.92
N PRO A 251 13.12 6.66 -11.95
CA PRO A 251 13.25 8.11 -12.06
C PRO A 251 12.41 8.83 -10.99
N GLU A 252 12.79 10.07 -10.69
CA GLU A 252 11.94 10.95 -9.91
C GLU A 252 10.73 11.38 -10.76
N MET A 253 9.56 10.85 -10.42
CA MET A 253 8.31 11.09 -11.15
C MET A 253 7.64 12.43 -10.80
N GLY A 254 8.22 13.20 -9.87
CA GLY A 254 7.70 14.49 -9.41
C GLY A 254 6.43 14.40 -8.57
N PHE A 255 6.20 13.27 -7.89
CA PHE A 255 4.97 13.06 -7.11
C PHE A 255 4.86 13.99 -5.90
N GLY A 256 3.71 14.67 -5.79
CA GLY A 256 3.33 15.41 -4.60
C GLY A 256 2.95 14.48 -3.43
N SER A 257 2.75 15.05 -2.24
CA SER A 257 2.39 14.27 -1.04
C SER A 257 1.12 13.43 -1.21
N ARG A 258 0.09 13.96 -1.88
CA ARG A 258 -1.17 13.24 -2.13
C ARG A 258 -0.95 12.02 -3.02
N GLU A 259 -0.20 12.17 -4.12
CA GLU A 259 0.11 11.10 -5.06
C GLU A 259 0.96 10.02 -4.41
N ALA A 260 2.01 10.40 -3.69
CA ALA A 260 2.89 9.47 -2.99
C ALA A 260 2.14 8.65 -1.94
N ILE A 261 1.23 9.28 -1.18
CA ILE A 261 0.37 8.57 -0.21
C ILE A 261 -0.60 7.63 -0.93
N ALA A 262 -1.28 8.10 -1.99
CA ALA A 262 -2.22 7.28 -2.75
C ALA A 262 -1.55 6.01 -3.33
N LEU A 263 -0.39 6.18 -3.98
CA LEU A 263 0.40 5.08 -4.54
C LEU A 263 0.90 4.13 -3.44
N THR A 264 1.31 4.67 -2.29
CA THR A 264 1.71 3.86 -1.13
C THR A 264 0.56 2.97 -0.65
N LEU A 265 -0.64 3.54 -0.47
CA LEU A 265 -1.83 2.79 -0.06
C LEU A 265 -2.14 1.67 -1.05
N LEU A 266 -2.08 1.97 -2.35
CA LEU A 266 -2.36 0.96 -3.37
C LEU A 266 -1.32 -0.16 -3.37
N VAL A 267 -0.04 0.17 -3.33
CA VAL A 267 1.05 -0.81 -3.42
C VAL A 267 1.11 -1.70 -2.17
N MET A 268 0.93 -1.11 -0.98
CA MET A 268 0.84 -1.88 0.27
C MET A 268 -0.43 -2.73 0.36
N SER A 269 -1.49 -2.38 -0.37
CA SER A 269 -2.71 -3.20 -0.44
C SER A 269 -2.58 -4.42 -1.36
N TRP A 270 -1.53 -4.48 -2.19
CA TRP A 270 -1.29 -5.62 -3.07
C TRP A 270 -0.70 -6.78 -2.30
N LYS A 271 -1.56 -7.48 -1.56
CA LYS A 271 -1.25 -8.69 -0.81
C LYS A 271 -1.79 -9.95 -1.50
N LYS A 272 -1.22 -11.11 -1.20
CA LYS A 272 -1.84 -12.40 -1.52
C LYS A 272 -3.02 -12.60 -0.59
N VAL A 273 -4.22 -12.67 -1.18
CA VAL A 273 -5.44 -12.91 -0.45
C VAL A 273 -6.19 -14.05 -1.12
N ASN A 274 -6.57 -15.05 -0.32
CA ASN A 274 -7.43 -16.13 -0.77
C ASN A 274 -8.83 -15.86 -0.20
N LEU A 275 -9.66 -15.20 -1.00
CA LEU A 275 -11.01 -14.85 -0.62
C LEU A 275 -11.99 -15.76 -1.37
N PRO A 276 -13.03 -16.28 -0.70
CA PRO A 276 -14.11 -16.93 -1.42
C PRO A 276 -14.85 -15.99 -2.38
N PRO A 277 -15.45 -16.49 -3.48
CA PRO A 277 -16.07 -15.68 -4.52
C PRO A 277 -17.11 -14.66 -4.03
N GLN A 278 -17.82 -14.95 -2.95
CA GLN A 278 -18.86 -14.07 -2.39
C GLN A 278 -18.31 -12.74 -1.83
N TYR A 279 -17.02 -12.67 -1.50
CA TYR A 279 -16.39 -11.46 -0.97
C TYR A 279 -15.92 -10.51 -2.06
N TYR A 280 -15.87 -10.97 -3.31
CA TYR A 280 -15.60 -10.11 -4.44
C TYR A 280 -16.87 -9.38 -4.88
N PRO A 281 -16.74 -8.14 -5.39
CA PRO A 281 -17.88 -7.41 -5.94
C PRO A 281 -18.54 -8.21 -7.07
N GLN A 282 -19.84 -8.48 -6.93
CA GLN A 282 -20.61 -9.25 -7.92
C GLN A 282 -20.99 -8.41 -9.16
N SER A 283 -20.56 -7.15 -9.22
CA SER A 283 -21.02 -6.13 -10.17
C SER A 283 -20.34 -6.20 -11.55
N GLY A 284 -20.03 -7.39 -12.06
CA GLY A 284 -19.39 -7.56 -13.37
C GLY A 284 -18.00 -6.93 -13.47
N THR A 285 -17.32 -6.72 -12.34
CA THR A 285 -15.93 -6.24 -12.32
C THR A 285 -15.00 -7.35 -12.79
N ALA A 286 -13.93 -6.96 -13.49
CA ALA A 286 -12.98 -7.93 -14.01
C ALA A 286 -12.35 -8.69 -12.82
N LEU A 287 -12.39 -10.01 -12.82
CA LEU A 287 -11.73 -10.84 -11.79
C LEU A 287 -10.21 -10.88 -11.95
N ALA A 288 -9.72 -10.31 -13.04
CA ALA A 288 -8.32 -10.18 -13.38
C ALA A 288 -8.10 -8.90 -14.17
N ASP A 289 -6.89 -8.39 -14.09
CA ASP A 289 -6.43 -7.24 -14.85
C ASP A 289 -6.07 -7.67 -16.27
N LEU A 290 -7.07 -7.86 -17.12
CA LEU A 290 -6.89 -8.29 -18.52
C LEU A 290 -6.67 -7.09 -19.46
N PRO A 291 -5.84 -7.23 -20.51
CA PRO A 291 -5.68 -6.20 -21.52
C PRO A 291 -6.99 -6.02 -22.30
N THR A 292 -7.31 -4.78 -22.66
CA THR A 292 -8.43 -4.53 -23.58
C THR A 292 -8.04 -4.97 -25.00
N PRO A 293 -9.02 -5.25 -25.88
CA PRO A 293 -8.72 -5.53 -27.30
C PRO A 293 -7.93 -4.40 -27.98
N GLU A 294 -8.20 -3.15 -27.61
CA GLU A 294 -7.46 -1.99 -28.10
C GLU A 294 -6.00 -1.96 -27.61
N GLU A 295 -5.77 -2.28 -26.34
CA GLU A 295 -4.41 -2.41 -25.78
C GLU A 295 -3.62 -3.52 -26.51
N LEU A 296 -4.24 -4.68 -26.73
CA LEU A 296 -3.62 -5.80 -27.45
C LEU A 296 -3.25 -5.42 -28.89
N GLU A 297 -4.15 -4.75 -29.60
CA GLU A 297 -3.90 -4.34 -30.98
C GLU A 297 -2.78 -3.28 -31.05
N LYS A 298 -2.77 -2.31 -30.12
CA LYS A 298 -1.68 -1.32 -30.02
C LYS A 298 -0.33 -1.99 -29.74
N GLU A 299 -0.30 -2.94 -28.82
CA GLU A 299 0.92 -3.72 -28.53
C GLU A 299 1.38 -4.53 -29.76
N ARG A 300 0.44 -5.15 -30.49
CA ARG A 300 0.74 -5.89 -31.72
C ARG A 300 1.34 -4.99 -32.79
N GLN A 301 0.74 -3.84 -33.05
CA GLN A 301 1.24 -2.87 -34.02
C GLN A 301 2.66 -2.40 -33.70
N MET A 302 2.96 -2.14 -32.43
CA MET A 302 4.30 -1.77 -31.99
C MET A 302 5.31 -2.92 -32.17
N ARG A 303 4.92 -4.16 -31.86
CA ARG A 303 5.81 -5.34 -31.94
C ARG A 303 6.05 -5.88 -33.35
N GLU A 304 5.13 -5.64 -34.28
CA GLU A 304 5.19 -6.12 -35.66
C GLU A 304 5.58 -5.02 -36.67
N GLY A 305 5.53 -3.75 -36.26
CA GLY A 305 5.82 -2.61 -37.11
C GLY A 305 7.32 -2.36 -37.37
N GLU A 306 7.62 -1.27 -38.08
CA GLU A 306 9.01 -0.93 -38.48
C GLU A 306 9.97 -0.72 -37.30
N GLY A 307 9.45 -0.34 -36.13
CA GLY A 307 10.25 -0.17 -34.91
C GLY A 307 10.23 -1.37 -33.97
N ALA A 308 9.72 -2.53 -34.41
CA ALA A 308 9.61 -3.77 -33.62
C ALA A 308 10.87 -4.09 -32.79
N PHE A 309 12.05 -3.87 -33.37
CA PHE A 309 13.33 -4.06 -32.69
C PHE A 309 13.38 -3.33 -31.33
N PHE A 310 13.02 -2.05 -31.28
CA PHE A 310 13.06 -1.23 -30.07
C PHE A 310 12.03 -1.68 -29.02
N VAL A 311 10.93 -2.27 -29.47
CA VAL A 311 9.89 -2.81 -28.59
C VAL A 311 10.36 -4.12 -27.98
N ASN A 312 10.88 -5.03 -28.80
CA ASN A 312 11.35 -6.35 -28.38
C ASN A 312 12.61 -6.27 -27.50
N LYS A 313 13.45 -5.25 -27.69
CA LYS A 313 14.60 -4.95 -26.83
C LYS A 313 14.25 -4.13 -25.58
N GLY A 314 13.00 -3.69 -25.44
CA GLY A 314 12.56 -2.93 -24.26
C GLY A 314 12.97 -1.46 -24.26
N CYS A 315 13.56 -0.92 -25.34
CA CYS A 315 13.88 0.51 -25.46
C CYS A 315 12.61 1.37 -25.35
N PHE A 316 11.48 0.86 -25.85
CA PHE A 316 10.19 1.55 -25.81
C PHE A 316 9.66 1.83 -24.39
N VAL A 317 10.17 1.11 -23.38
CA VAL A 317 9.79 1.29 -21.97
C VAL A 317 10.03 2.74 -21.56
N CYS A 318 11.19 3.30 -21.95
CA CYS A 318 11.57 4.68 -21.64
C CYS A 318 11.36 5.63 -22.82
N HIS A 319 11.55 5.17 -24.05
CA HIS A 319 11.62 6.03 -25.23
C HIS A 319 10.45 5.84 -26.20
N SER A 320 9.85 6.93 -26.67
CA SER A 320 8.97 6.88 -27.85
C SER A 320 9.80 6.92 -29.14
N ILE A 321 9.24 6.39 -30.23
CA ILE A 321 9.75 6.57 -31.60
C ILE A 321 8.54 6.88 -32.48
N SER A 322 8.08 8.13 -32.42
CA SER A 322 6.80 8.57 -33.00
C SER A 322 6.69 8.27 -34.50
N VAL A 323 7.79 8.39 -35.26
CA VAL A 323 7.82 8.12 -36.71
C VAL A 323 7.55 6.65 -37.07
N PHE A 324 7.71 5.75 -36.11
CA PHE A 324 7.36 4.33 -36.24
C PHE A 324 6.10 3.95 -35.47
N GLY A 325 5.36 4.92 -34.92
CA GLY A 325 4.14 4.68 -34.15
C GLY A 325 4.39 4.05 -32.78
N ILE A 326 5.63 4.12 -32.25
CA ILE A 326 5.95 3.58 -30.92
C ILE A 326 5.79 4.68 -29.89
N GLU A 327 4.95 4.42 -28.89
CA GLU A 327 4.72 5.32 -27.77
C GLU A 327 5.16 4.67 -26.45
N SER A 328 6.09 5.31 -25.74
CA SER A 328 6.40 4.96 -24.36
C SER A 328 5.27 5.42 -23.45
N ALA A 329 4.70 4.49 -22.68
CA ALA A 329 3.70 4.82 -21.66
C ALA A 329 4.28 5.64 -20.50
N ALA A 330 5.58 5.47 -20.19
CA ALA A 330 6.22 6.16 -19.06
C ALA A 330 6.78 7.54 -19.44
N LYS A 331 7.06 7.80 -20.73
CA LYS A 331 7.53 9.09 -21.26
C LYS A 331 8.76 9.65 -20.52
N ILE A 332 9.70 8.77 -20.15
CA ILE A 332 10.89 9.10 -19.36
C ILE A 332 12.01 9.65 -20.24
N GLY A 333 12.31 8.97 -21.33
CA GLY A 333 13.35 9.34 -22.28
C GLY A 333 12.81 10.23 -23.40
N PRO A 334 13.70 10.98 -24.10
CA PRO A 334 13.32 11.71 -25.31
C PRO A 334 12.82 10.77 -26.40
N ASP A 335 12.05 11.31 -27.35
CA ASP A 335 11.69 10.59 -28.57
C ASP A 335 12.95 10.31 -29.39
N LEU A 336 13.22 9.05 -29.70
CA LEU A 336 14.44 8.66 -30.42
C LEU A 336 14.39 8.97 -31.93
N SER A 337 13.25 9.41 -32.45
CA SER A 337 13.11 9.80 -33.86
C SER A 337 14.07 10.92 -34.26
N ASN A 338 14.55 11.74 -33.32
CA ASN A 338 15.55 12.79 -33.56
C ASN A 338 16.91 12.53 -32.89
N ALA A 339 17.18 11.28 -32.47
CA ALA A 339 18.38 10.93 -31.71
C ALA A 339 19.70 11.31 -32.41
N VAL A 340 19.72 11.32 -33.75
CA VAL A 340 20.87 11.71 -34.57
C VAL A 340 21.30 13.16 -34.33
N GLU A 341 20.36 14.06 -34.03
CA GLU A 341 20.66 15.45 -33.64
C GLU A 341 20.80 15.60 -32.11
N ASP A 342 19.94 14.92 -31.35
CA ASP A 342 19.86 15.08 -29.89
C ASP A 342 21.12 14.57 -29.18
N VAL A 343 21.69 13.44 -29.63
CA VAL A 343 22.85 12.82 -28.99
C VAL A 343 24.12 13.68 -29.11
N PRO A 344 24.53 14.15 -30.31
CA PRO A 344 25.66 15.07 -30.43
C PRO A 344 25.45 16.36 -29.63
N SER A 345 24.24 16.91 -29.64
CA SER A 345 23.95 18.16 -28.93
C SER A 345 24.05 18.01 -27.41
N LYS A 346 23.63 16.88 -26.84
CA LYS A 346 23.62 16.66 -25.38
C LYS A 346 24.91 16.07 -24.83
N PHE A 347 25.55 15.18 -25.60
CA PHE A 347 26.66 14.37 -25.09
C PHE A 347 27.99 14.64 -25.81
N GLY A 348 28.00 15.47 -26.85
CA GLY A 348 29.23 15.78 -27.61
C GLY A 348 29.84 14.57 -28.33
N LYS A 349 29.05 13.51 -28.54
CA LYS A 349 29.46 12.28 -29.23
C LYS A 349 28.55 12.01 -30.42
N THR A 350 29.07 11.33 -31.46
CA THR A 350 28.20 10.78 -32.51
C THR A 350 27.27 9.72 -31.94
N LEU A 351 26.17 9.46 -32.63
CA LEU A 351 25.22 8.42 -32.23
C LEU A 351 25.89 7.05 -32.10
N GLU A 352 26.77 6.68 -33.04
CA GLU A 352 27.48 5.39 -33.01
C GLU A 352 28.38 5.26 -31.78
N ASN A 353 29.13 6.32 -31.47
CA ASN A 353 30.04 6.32 -30.32
C ASN A 353 29.26 6.32 -29.00
N PHE A 354 28.09 6.96 -28.94
CA PHE A 354 27.24 6.92 -27.77
C PHE A 354 26.64 5.53 -27.52
N ILE A 355 26.19 4.81 -28.56
CA ILE A 355 25.67 3.45 -28.40
C ILE A 355 26.77 2.46 -27.99
N LYS A 356 28.01 2.66 -28.44
CA LYS A 356 29.16 1.84 -28.02
C LYS A 356 29.63 2.15 -26.60
N GLU A 357 29.71 3.43 -26.25
CA GLU A 357 30.20 3.93 -24.97
C GLU A 357 29.22 4.94 -24.35
N PRO A 358 28.07 4.45 -23.85
CA PRO A 358 27.02 5.28 -23.29
C PRO A 358 27.45 5.94 -21.98
N THR A 359 26.89 7.11 -21.71
CA THR A 359 27.13 7.89 -20.49
C THR A 359 25.84 8.15 -19.72
N GLY A 360 25.97 8.57 -18.46
CA GLY A 360 24.82 8.84 -17.59
C GLY A 360 23.95 7.60 -17.35
N THR A 361 22.62 7.77 -17.33
CA THR A 361 21.68 6.65 -17.10
C THR A 361 21.82 5.53 -18.15
N MET A 362 22.17 5.88 -19.39
CA MET A 362 22.29 4.88 -20.47
C MET A 362 23.49 3.95 -20.30
N SER A 363 24.50 4.33 -19.51
CA SER A 363 25.61 3.41 -19.20
C SER A 363 25.14 2.22 -18.37
N ILE A 364 24.23 2.46 -17.43
CA ILE A 364 23.61 1.42 -16.60
C ILE A 364 22.63 0.61 -17.45
N VAL A 365 21.77 1.27 -18.21
CA VAL A 365 20.73 0.60 -19.02
C VAL A 365 21.36 -0.34 -20.05
N LEU A 366 22.29 0.13 -20.88
CA LEU A 366 22.90 -0.71 -21.92
C LEU A 366 23.99 -1.63 -21.37
N GLY A 367 24.54 -1.34 -20.19
CA GLY A 367 25.56 -2.17 -19.55
C GLY A 367 24.99 -3.35 -18.75
N SER A 368 23.75 -3.27 -18.27
CA SER A 368 23.20 -4.28 -17.35
C SER A 368 21.76 -4.72 -17.62
N GLN A 369 20.93 -3.88 -18.24
CA GLN A 369 19.48 -4.17 -18.40
C GLN A 369 19.11 -4.58 -19.82
N ILE A 370 19.57 -3.80 -20.80
CA ILE A 370 19.35 -4.03 -22.23
C ILE A 370 20.73 -4.26 -22.86
N MET A 371 21.26 -5.46 -22.64
CA MET A 371 22.56 -5.85 -23.20
C MET A 371 22.41 -6.10 -24.71
N LEU A 372 23.10 -5.27 -25.50
CA LEU A 372 23.13 -5.38 -26.96
C LEU A 372 24.45 -6.03 -27.41
N THR A 373 24.34 -6.99 -28.32
CA THR A 373 25.50 -7.50 -29.06
C THR A 373 26.04 -6.43 -30.00
N ASP A 374 27.26 -6.58 -30.50
CA ASP A 374 27.84 -5.58 -31.42
C ASP A 374 27.06 -5.48 -32.74
N SER A 375 26.49 -6.58 -33.23
CA SER A 375 25.59 -6.57 -34.39
C SER A 375 24.30 -5.78 -34.10
N GLU A 376 23.74 -5.92 -32.90
CA GLU A 376 22.53 -5.21 -32.50
C GLU A 376 22.79 -3.72 -32.28
N LYS A 377 23.99 -3.34 -31.82
CA LYS A 377 24.40 -1.93 -31.72
C LYS A 377 24.43 -1.28 -33.11
N VAL A 378 24.95 -1.97 -34.13
CA VAL A 378 24.93 -1.49 -35.52
C VAL A 378 23.48 -1.35 -36.00
N GLN A 379 22.65 -2.37 -35.77
CA GLN A 379 21.23 -2.34 -36.15
C GLN A 379 20.46 -1.18 -35.49
N VAL A 380 20.74 -0.87 -34.21
CA VAL A 380 20.17 0.29 -33.52
C VAL A 380 20.49 1.58 -34.26
N VAL A 381 21.77 1.79 -34.60
CA VAL A 381 22.20 3.01 -35.31
C VAL A 381 21.48 3.12 -36.66
N GLU A 382 21.44 2.05 -37.46
CA GLU A 382 20.77 2.04 -38.76
C GLU A 382 19.28 2.39 -38.64
N LEU A 383 18.58 1.79 -37.68
CA LEU A 383 17.16 2.05 -37.45
C LEU A 383 16.91 3.48 -36.97
N LEU A 384 17.78 4.04 -36.12
CA LEU A 384 17.69 5.43 -35.66
C LEU A 384 17.98 6.43 -36.79
N MET A 385 18.92 6.12 -37.68
CA MET A 385 19.16 6.92 -38.90
C MET A 385 17.92 6.91 -39.80
N LYS A 386 17.31 5.75 -40.03
CA LYS A 386 16.06 5.62 -40.78
C LYS A 386 14.90 6.39 -40.13
N ALA A 387 14.78 6.32 -38.80
CA ALA A 387 13.80 7.08 -38.04
C ALA A 387 14.00 8.59 -38.24
N TYR A 388 15.25 9.05 -38.19
CA TYR A 388 15.62 10.45 -38.38
C TYR A 388 15.30 10.97 -39.79
N GLU A 389 15.51 10.19 -40.84
CA GLU A 389 15.10 10.57 -42.19
C GLU A 389 13.59 10.79 -42.30
N LYS A 390 12.78 9.92 -41.69
CA LYS A 390 11.32 10.09 -41.63
C LYS A 390 10.94 11.33 -40.81
N TYR A 391 11.58 11.53 -39.67
CA TYR A 391 11.37 12.70 -38.82
C TYR A 391 11.64 14.01 -39.58
N ARG A 392 12.75 14.08 -40.32
CA ARG A 392 13.07 15.24 -41.18
C ARG A 392 12.03 15.47 -42.26
N LYS A 393 11.59 14.41 -42.95
CA LYS A 393 10.55 14.51 -43.99
C LYS A 393 9.24 15.06 -43.41
N GLN A 394 8.80 14.54 -42.27
CA GLN A 394 7.60 15.04 -41.58
C GLN A 394 7.74 16.52 -41.17
N LYS A 395 8.90 16.91 -40.62
CA LYS A 395 9.18 18.31 -40.22
C LYS A 395 9.22 19.28 -41.39
N LEU A 396 9.63 18.83 -42.57
CA LEU A 396 9.62 19.62 -43.81
C LEU A 396 8.19 19.79 -44.36
N VAL A 397 7.33 18.78 -44.21
CA VAL A 397 5.92 18.84 -44.63
C VAL A 397 5.06 19.64 -43.63
N SER A 398 5.45 19.68 -42.35
CA SER A 398 4.72 20.40 -41.29
C SER A 398 5.13 21.86 -41.11
N LYS A 399 6.09 22.37 -41.89
CA LYS A 399 6.41 23.80 -41.92
C LYS A 399 5.43 24.48 -42.89
N PRO A 400 4.64 25.48 -42.44
CA PRO A 400 3.74 26.23 -43.32
C PRO A 400 4.49 26.99 -44.41
#